data_AF-A0A520I8N7-F1
#
_entry.id   AF-A0A520I8N7-F1
#
_cell.length_a   1.000
_cell.length_b   1.000
_cell.length_c   1.000
_cell.angle_alpha   90.00
_cell.angle_beta   90.00
_cell.angle_gamma   90.00
#
_symmetry.space_group_name_H-M   'P 1'
#
loop_
_entity.id
_entity.type
_entity.pdbx_description
1 polymer ?
#
loop_
_entity_poly.entity_id
_entity_poly.type
_entity_poly.pdbx_seq_one_letter_code
_entity_poly.pdbx_strand_id
1 'polypeptide(L)'
;MKNFYNLIAFFIAVISFAQTQTVTYSISPTAFNEDESITITINGSSINEATWGVANNALYLWAWSYDSNDANSVDCPTNGAWTASSETNRLTYNSGNDTYTMTLVPKTFYNRTGLGRIGFLLKTKTGNGQSQDKYAEVGRFQFTTTSPKNGSTSFVSPGGSYPISYGTSIPSNFELKANGTTVYTATNVTSMFRAYPVTADSQMEVTATSVADGSVLKSNFTLTVTPTVQTAAIPAYMGTKQGINYDPSDPTKVGLSLYAPNKNFVHVIGSFNNWTVSSNYVMKRDTNDSNLFWIEITGLTPQQIYTFQYRTNDAIKVADPYSTMVLSPDDDPSIPAGTYPGLPTYPAGQQYDVSVIQTAKPAYNWNITNFQKPAKQNLVVYEVLVRDFTAAQNWQGMIDKIPYIKGLNVNAIELMPVMEFDGNNSWGYNPSFHMALDKAYGTPEKFKEFIDKCHQNGIAVILDVALNHATGRSPLERLWSTSTDGSYGGVAANNPYFNQTATHAYSVFYDFNHSKPETRYYVNRVLEQWIKEYKVDGFRWDLTKGFTQNCTASDEGCTGSYQQDRVDVLKLYSDYQWSYDPTSYIIFEHLGGDQEEKEWANYKVAEGKGVMMWD
;
A
#
# COMPACT_ATOMS: atom_id res chain seq x y z
N MET A 1 -16.19 45.84 26.73
CA MET A 1 -16.90 46.80 25.85
C MET A 1 -15.96 47.16 24.70
N LYS A 2 -16.37 46.79 23.48
CA LYS A 2 -15.99 47.35 22.15
C LYS A 2 -14.52 47.14 21.72
N ASN A 3 -14.14 46.41 20.66
CA ASN A 3 -14.77 45.79 19.47
C ASN A 3 -13.75 44.69 19.02
N PHE A 4 -14.01 43.39 18.81
CA PHE A 4 -14.81 42.67 17.79
C PHE A 4 -14.90 43.35 16.41
N TYR A 5 -14.07 42.90 15.45
CA TYR A 5 -14.47 42.17 14.23
C TYR A 5 -13.29 42.02 13.24
N ASN A 6 -13.08 40.76 12.82
CA ASN A 6 -12.68 40.30 11.49
C ASN A 6 -11.46 40.94 10.79
N LEU A 7 -10.38 40.16 10.66
CA LEU A 7 -9.93 39.76 9.33
C LEU A 7 -9.14 38.44 9.40
N ILE A 8 -9.80 37.39 8.91
CA ILE A 8 -9.17 36.16 8.45
C ILE A 8 -8.26 36.56 7.28
N ALA A 9 -6.95 36.56 7.50
CA ALA A 9 -5.97 36.57 6.43
C ALA A 9 -5.47 35.14 6.26
N PHE A 10 -6.20 34.42 5.40
CA PHE A 10 -5.76 33.32 4.58
C PHE A 10 -4.22 33.20 4.52
N PHE A 11 -3.65 32.24 5.25
CA PHE A 11 -2.34 31.70 4.88
C PHE A 11 -2.59 30.83 3.64
N ILE A 12 -2.61 31.47 2.46
CA ILE A 12 -2.36 30.75 1.21
C ILE A 12 -0.89 30.32 1.31
N ALA A 13 -0.67 29.12 1.83
CA ALA A 13 0.51 28.37 1.44
C ALA A 13 0.34 28.15 -0.06
N VAL A 14 0.97 29.03 -0.87
CA VAL A 14 1.17 28.78 -2.29
C VAL A 14 2.13 27.59 -2.33
N ILE A 15 1.57 26.39 -2.26
CA ILE A 15 2.25 25.21 -2.76
C ILE A 15 2.24 25.41 -4.27
N SER A 16 3.26 26.12 -4.76
CA SER A 16 3.56 26.18 -6.17
C SER A 16 3.97 24.77 -6.57
N PHE A 17 3.00 23.97 -7.00
CA PHE A 17 3.29 22.73 -7.70
C PHE A 17 4.18 23.10 -8.89
N ALA A 18 5.43 22.62 -8.88
CA ALA A 18 6.29 22.75 -10.03
C ALA A 18 5.55 22.15 -11.23
N GLN A 19 5.42 22.91 -12.31
CA GLN A 19 4.67 22.44 -13.47
C GLN A 19 5.47 21.33 -14.16
N THR A 20 4.96 20.10 -14.12
CA THR A 20 5.62 18.95 -14.74
C THR A 20 5.26 18.84 -16.22
N GLN A 21 6.25 18.67 -17.11
CA GLN A 21 6.02 18.37 -18.53
C GLN A 21 6.70 17.06 -18.94
N THR A 22 6.07 16.30 -19.81
CA THR A 22 6.61 15.02 -20.30
C THR A 22 7.58 15.25 -21.44
N VAL A 23 8.87 15.01 -21.20
CA VAL A 23 9.91 15.15 -22.24
C VAL A 23 10.26 13.83 -22.93
N THR A 24 10.59 13.93 -24.22
CA THR A 24 11.14 12.84 -25.04
C THR A 24 12.63 13.02 -25.18
N TYR A 25 13.40 11.93 -25.04
CA TYR A 25 14.86 11.98 -25.05
C TYR A 25 15.49 10.78 -25.75
N SER A 26 16.77 10.90 -26.07
CA SER A 26 17.64 9.81 -26.49
C SER A 26 19.04 9.97 -25.89
N ILE A 27 19.78 8.86 -25.81
CA ILE A 27 21.19 8.84 -25.42
C ILE A 27 21.97 8.16 -26.54
N SER A 28 23.11 8.76 -26.91
CA SER A 28 24.00 8.21 -27.93
C SER A 28 25.44 8.12 -27.40
N PRO A 29 26.11 6.96 -27.50
CA PRO A 29 25.55 5.67 -27.92
C PRO A 29 24.50 5.16 -26.90
N THR A 30 23.60 4.27 -27.36
CA THR A 30 22.50 3.76 -26.53
C THR A 30 22.97 2.78 -25.43
N ALA A 31 24.09 2.09 -25.65
CA ALA A 31 24.79 1.29 -24.65
C ALA A 31 26.23 1.81 -24.52
N PHE A 32 26.68 2.02 -23.29
CA PHE A 32 27.92 2.73 -22.99
C PHE A 32 28.50 2.30 -21.64
N ASN A 33 29.82 2.33 -21.50
CA ASN A 33 30.49 2.19 -20.21
C ASN A 33 30.60 3.52 -19.45
N GLU A 34 30.91 3.46 -18.15
CA GLU A 34 31.01 4.65 -17.31
C GLU A 34 32.12 5.64 -17.76
N ASP A 35 33.12 5.16 -18.47
CA ASP A 35 34.27 5.92 -18.98
C ASP A 35 34.11 6.37 -20.44
N GLU A 36 33.00 6.04 -21.08
CA GLU A 36 32.69 6.46 -22.46
C GLU A 36 31.90 7.77 -22.48
N SER A 37 32.14 8.58 -23.51
CA SER A 37 31.35 9.80 -23.69
C SER A 37 29.98 9.47 -24.27
N ILE A 38 28.94 10.00 -23.63
CA ILE A 38 27.56 9.94 -24.08
C ILE A 38 27.03 11.33 -24.37
N THR A 39 26.05 11.41 -25.26
CA THR A 39 25.26 12.62 -25.49
C THR A 39 23.80 12.35 -25.18
N ILE A 40 23.29 13.05 -24.18
CA ILE A 40 21.85 13.11 -23.89
C ILE A 40 21.24 14.17 -24.79
N THR A 41 20.19 13.81 -25.51
CA THR A 41 19.42 14.71 -26.39
C THR A 41 17.98 14.74 -25.94
N ILE A 42 17.45 15.92 -25.61
CA ILE A 42 16.03 16.15 -25.34
C ILE A 42 15.38 16.79 -26.56
N ASN A 43 14.20 16.32 -26.94
CA ASN A 43 13.42 16.90 -28.02
C ASN A 43 12.75 18.20 -27.55
N GLY A 44 13.12 19.34 -28.16
CA GLY A 44 12.59 20.67 -27.85
C GLY A 44 11.08 20.76 -28.04
N SER A 45 10.53 20.06 -29.04
CA SER A 45 9.09 20.05 -29.30
C SER A 45 8.26 19.36 -28.21
N SER A 46 8.91 18.64 -27.28
CA SER A 46 8.26 18.05 -26.11
C SER A 46 8.25 18.97 -24.88
N ILE A 47 8.72 20.22 -25.04
CA ILE A 47 8.84 21.20 -23.96
C ILE A 47 8.15 22.50 -24.39
N ASN A 48 7.29 23.02 -23.54
CA ASN A 48 6.76 24.37 -23.66
C ASN A 48 7.49 25.30 -22.67
N GLU A 49 8.51 25.98 -23.18
CA GLU A 49 9.33 26.92 -22.41
C GLU A 49 8.55 28.15 -21.93
N ALA A 50 7.57 28.61 -22.70
CA ALA A 50 6.75 29.76 -22.33
C ALA A 50 5.94 29.47 -21.06
N THR A 51 5.39 28.26 -20.94
CA THR A 51 4.71 27.77 -19.74
C THR A 51 5.64 27.77 -18.52
N TRP A 52 6.91 27.43 -18.71
CA TRP A 52 7.92 27.43 -17.65
C TRP A 52 8.63 28.78 -17.42
N GLY A 53 8.29 29.81 -18.19
CA GLY A 53 8.95 31.12 -18.12
C GLY A 53 10.46 31.04 -18.43
N VAL A 54 10.88 30.09 -19.28
CA VAL A 54 12.29 29.91 -19.62
C VAL A 54 12.72 31.00 -20.59
N ALA A 55 13.79 31.71 -20.23
CA ALA A 55 14.43 32.68 -21.10
C ALA A 55 15.75 32.11 -21.65
N ASN A 56 16.08 32.47 -22.90
CA ASN A 56 17.33 32.10 -23.56
C ASN A 56 17.61 30.59 -23.58
N ASN A 57 16.57 29.76 -23.70
CA ASN A 57 16.71 28.30 -23.76
C ASN A 57 17.51 27.74 -22.58
N ALA A 58 17.39 28.37 -21.40
CA ALA A 58 18.19 28.05 -20.22
C ALA A 58 17.55 26.89 -19.44
N LEU A 59 17.72 25.69 -19.98
CA LEU A 59 17.32 24.44 -19.35
C LEU A 59 18.53 23.68 -18.81
N TYR A 60 18.31 22.95 -17.73
CA TYR A 60 19.36 22.32 -16.95
C TYR A 60 19.05 20.85 -16.71
N LEU A 61 20.09 20.03 -16.69
CA LEU A 61 20.00 18.62 -16.30
C LEU A 61 20.16 18.51 -14.78
N TRP A 62 19.12 18.06 -14.07
CA TRP A 62 19.29 17.58 -12.70
C TRP A 62 19.55 16.09 -12.75
N ALA A 63 20.65 15.62 -12.22
CA ALA A 63 21.11 14.26 -12.45
C ALA A 63 21.54 13.57 -11.16
N TRP A 64 21.43 12.24 -11.12
CA TRP A 64 21.88 11.38 -10.03
C TRP A 64 22.35 10.04 -10.58
N SER A 65 23.01 9.25 -9.73
CA SER A 65 23.60 7.97 -10.13
C SER A 65 23.30 6.89 -9.11
N TYR A 66 23.29 5.63 -9.56
CA TYR A 66 23.27 4.45 -8.72
C TYR A 66 24.60 3.69 -8.83
N ASP A 67 24.96 2.95 -7.77
CA ASP A 67 26.05 1.98 -7.83
C ASP A 67 25.70 0.79 -8.73
N SER A 68 26.68 -0.09 -8.97
CA SER A 68 26.57 -1.26 -9.87
C SER A 68 25.49 -2.27 -9.51
N ASN A 69 24.87 -2.12 -8.33
CA ASN A 69 23.78 -2.96 -7.84
C ASN A 69 22.43 -2.20 -7.81
N ASP A 70 22.37 -0.99 -8.37
CA ASP A 70 21.21 -0.11 -8.43
C ASP A 70 20.57 0.26 -7.08
N ALA A 71 21.32 0.16 -5.99
CA ALA A 71 20.79 0.30 -4.64
C ALA A 71 21.04 1.71 -4.06
N ASN A 72 22.25 2.23 -4.25
CA ASN A 72 22.67 3.47 -3.60
C ASN A 72 22.60 4.67 -4.55
N SER A 73 21.56 5.48 -4.41
CA SER A 73 21.38 6.72 -5.17
C SER A 73 22.21 7.88 -4.60
N VAL A 74 22.93 8.61 -5.46
CA VAL A 74 23.70 9.82 -5.11
C VAL A 74 23.50 10.89 -6.16
N ASP A 75 23.12 12.09 -5.73
CA ASP A 75 23.01 13.27 -6.60
C ASP A 75 24.34 13.61 -7.28
N CYS A 76 24.25 14.07 -8.52
CA CYS A 76 25.39 14.57 -9.25
C CYS A 76 25.96 15.81 -8.55
N PRO A 77 27.28 15.85 -8.24
CA PRO A 77 27.89 16.97 -7.51
C PRO A 77 27.80 18.30 -8.26
N THR A 78 27.57 18.26 -9.57
CA THR A 78 27.47 19.46 -10.40
C THR A 78 26.04 20.03 -10.47
N ASN A 79 25.04 19.42 -9.83
CA ASN A 79 23.65 19.89 -9.90
C ASN A 79 23.44 21.35 -9.43
N GLY A 80 24.20 21.79 -8.41
CA GLY A 80 23.92 23.04 -7.70
C GLY A 80 22.82 22.88 -6.66
N ALA A 81 22.04 23.93 -6.41
CA ALA A 81 20.88 23.87 -5.52
C ALA A 81 19.58 23.66 -6.31
N TRP A 82 18.54 23.09 -5.70
CA TRP A 82 17.26 22.91 -6.39
C TRP A 82 16.68 24.22 -6.94
N THR A 83 16.81 25.31 -6.19
CA THR A 83 16.35 26.65 -6.61
C THR A 83 17.39 27.44 -7.41
N ALA A 84 18.56 26.86 -7.66
CA ALA A 84 19.65 27.48 -8.40
C ALA A 84 20.54 26.41 -9.07
N SER A 85 20.08 25.84 -10.18
CA SER A 85 20.81 24.83 -10.96
C SER A 85 22.18 25.37 -11.40
N SER A 86 23.23 24.55 -11.39
CA SER A 86 24.57 24.97 -11.82
C SER A 86 24.65 25.21 -13.33
N GLU A 87 25.44 26.20 -13.76
CA GLU A 87 25.74 26.41 -15.19
C GLU A 87 26.50 25.24 -15.82
N THR A 88 27.22 24.45 -15.02
CA THR A 88 27.85 23.21 -15.48
C THR A 88 26.83 22.22 -16.07
N ASN A 89 25.59 22.28 -15.60
CA ASN A 89 24.53 21.39 -16.04
C ASN A 89 23.58 22.04 -17.07
N ARG A 90 23.94 23.20 -17.62
CA ARG A 90 23.14 23.86 -18.65
C ARG A 90 23.21 23.06 -19.96
N LEU A 91 22.06 22.74 -20.52
CA LEU A 91 21.96 22.09 -21.83
C LEU A 91 22.27 23.07 -22.95
N THR A 92 22.84 22.56 -24.03
CA THR A 92 23.07 23.31 -25.26
C THR A 92 21.83 23.21 -26.14
N TYR A 93 21.19 24.34 -26.44
CA TYR A 93 20.09 24.38 -27.40
C TYR A 93 20.61 24.40 -28.83
N ASN A 94 20.08 23.50 -29.66
CA ASN A 94 20.42 23.35 -31.06
C ASN A 94 19.19 23.75 -31.91
N SER A 95 19.20 24.97 -32.42
CA SER A 95 18.06 25.54 -33.16
C SER A 95 17.78 24.86 -34.50
N GLY A 96 18.76 24.17 -35.09
CA GLY A 96 18.62 23.54 -36.39
C GLY A 96 17.69 22.32 -36.41
N ASN A 97 17.51 21.66 -35.27
CA ASN A 97 16.67 20.47 -35.12
C ASN A 97 15.77 20.54 -33.88
N ASP A 98 15.70 21.70 -33.23
CA ASP A 98 14.97 21.94 -31.99
C ASP A 98 15.27 20.90 -30.91
N THR A 99 16.53 20.80 -30.50
CA THR A 99 16.96 19.86 -29.45
C THR A 99 17.85 20.49 -28.39
N TYR A 100 17.81 19.92 -27.19
CA TYR A 100 18.70 20.25 -26.09
C TYR A 100 19.70 19.13 -25.86
N THR A 101 20.99 19.42 -25.85
CA THR A 101 22.03 18.39 -25.73
C THR A 101 22.99 18.63 -24.57
N MET A 102 23.46 17.54 -23.97
CA MET A 102 24.60 17.55 -23.06
C MET A 102 25.47 16.33 -23.35
N THR A 103 26.75 16.60 -23.61
CA THR A 103 27.77 15.55 -23.76
C THR A 103 28.56 15.45 -22.47
N LEU A 104 28.67 14.24 -21.93
CA LEU A 104 29.35 13.97 -20.66
C LEU A 104 30.02 12.60 -20.66
N VAL A 105 30.93 12.38 -19.73
CA VAL A 105 31.47 11.05 -19.40
C VAL A 105 30.91 10.69 -18.03
N PRO A 106 30.08 9.62 -17.88
CA PRO A 106 29.35 9.35 -16.64
C PRO A 106 30.24 9.34 -15.39
N LYS A 107 31.35 8.60 -15.43
CA LYS A 107 32.29 8.48 -14.31
C LYS A 107 32.79 9.82 -13.80
N THR A 108 33.11 10.74 -14.70
CA THR A 108 33.60 12.08 -14.36
C THR A 108 32.46 13.01 -13.95
N PHE A 109 31.33 12.97 -14.67
CA PHE A 109 30.20 13.85 -14.42
C PHE A 109 29.57 13.58 -13.04
N TYR A 110 29.32 12.32 -12.72
CA TYR A 110 28.79 11.91 -11.42
C TYR A 110 29.85 11.81 -10.32
N ASN A 111 31.14 11.99 -10.67
CA ASN A 111 32.29 11.80 -9.78
C ASN A 111 32.23 10.47 -9.00
N ARG A 112 31.92 9.39 -9.72
CA ARG A 112 31.61 8.08 -9.15
C ARG A 112 32.07 6.96 -10.08
N THR A 113 32.56 5.87 -9.51
CA THR A 113 32.93 4.63 -10.23
C THR A 113 32.03 3.48 -9.81
N GLY A 114 31.96 2.45 -10.66
CA GLY A 114 31.04 1.34 -10.46
C GLY A 114 29.60 1.81 -10.63
N LEU A 115 29.34 2.58 -11.69
CA LEU A 115 27.99 3.01 -12.03
C LEU A 115 27.18 1.84 -12.59
N GLY A 116 26.00 1.58 -12.01
CA GLY A 116 25.03 0.61 -12.56
C GLY A 116 24.01 1.30 -13.45
N ARG A 117 23.50 2.45 -12.99
CA ARG A 117 22.47 3.23 -13.68
C ARG A 117 22.64 4.72 -13.41
N ILE A 118 22.25 5.55 -14.36
CA ILE A 118 22.19 7.00 -14.21
C ILE A 118 20.74 7.48 -14.33
N GLY A 119 20.38 8.47 -13.53
CA GLY A 119 19.07 9.12 -13.52
C GLY A 119 19.20 10.61 -13.81
N PHE A 120 18.20 11.18 -14.50
CA PHE A 120 18.15 12.61 -14.74
C PHE A 120 16.74 13.11 -15.02
N LEU A 121 16.53 14.41 -14.81
CA LEU A 121 15.37 15.15 -15.27
C LEU A 121 15.81 16.50 -15.86
N LEU A 122 14.95 17.07 -16.69
CA LEU A 122 15.10 18.41 -17.21
C LEU A 122 14.43 19.41 -16.28
N LYS A 123 15.06 20.55 -16.02
CA LYS A 123 14.42 21.61 -15.22
C LYS A 123 14.87 23.00 -15.61
N THR A 124 14.07 23.97 -15.17
CA THR A 124 14.43 25.39 -15.19
C THR A 124 15.56 25.70 -14.19
N LYS A 125 16.20 26.87 -14.34
CA LYS A 125 17.24 27.36 -13.41
C LYS A 125 16.78 27.36 -11.94
N THR A 126 15.53 27.75 -11.70
CA THR A 126 14.96 27.95 -10.35
C THR A 126 14.15 26.76 -9.85
N GLY A 127 14.01 25.70 -10.65
CA GLY A 127 13.23 24.51 -10.26
C GLY A 127 11.70 24.70 -10.28
N ASN A 128 11.19 25.79 -10.85
CA ASN A 128 9.74 26.07 -10.94
C ASN A 128 9.01 25.23 -12.01
N GLY A 129 9.78 24.62 -12.91
CA GLY A 129 9.31 23.68 -13.93
C GLY A 129 10.32 22.54 -14.08
N GLN A 130 9.81 21.32 -14.23
CA GLN A 130 10.61 20.09 -14.31
C GLN A 130 9.98 19.03 -15.22
N SER A 131 10.77 18.09 -15.71
CA SER A 131 10.27 16.90 -16.38
C SER A 131 10.05 15.74 -15.43
N GLN A 132 9.52 14.64 -15.97
CA GLN A 132 9.62 13.34 -15.31
C GLN A 132 11.06 12.84 -15.24
N ASP A 133 11.33 11.96 -14.27
CA ASP A 133 12.59 11.24 -14.13
C ASP A 133 12.84 10.31 -15.32
N LYS A 134 14.08 10.29 -15.79
CA LYS A 134 14.60 9.40 -16.83
C LYS A 134 15.77 8.61 -16.28
N TYR A 135 15.96 7.41 -16.82
CA TYR A 135 17.01 6.49 -16.38
C TYR A 135 17.69 5.85 -17.58
N ALA A 136 18.98 5.55 -17.44
CA ALA A 136 19.75 4.77 -18.41
C ALA A 136 20.76 3.86 -17.71
N GLU A 137 20.81 2.61 -18.13
CA GLU A 137 21.74 1.60 -17.62
C GLU A 137 23.17 1.90 -18.10
N VAL A 138 24.15 1.69 -17.23
CA VAL A 138 25.58 1.85 -17.51
C VAL A 138 26.24 0.48 -17.64
N GLY A 139 26.98 0.29 -18.71
CA GLY A 139 27.66 -0.95 -19.08
C GLY A 139 27.37 -1.30 -20.55
N ARG A 140 28.38 -1.65 -21.32
CA ARG A 140 28.19 -1.92 -22.75
C ARG A 140 27.46 -3.22 -23.04
N PHE A 141 27.53 -4.21 -22.15
CA PHE A 141 26.80 -5.47 -22.28
C PHE A 141 25.49 -5.41 -21.50
N GLN A 142 24.38 -5.27 -22.22
CA GLN A 142 23.03 -5.11 -21.65
C GLN A 142 22.02 -5.99 -22.37
N PHE A 143 20.95 -6.38 -21.69
CA PHE A 143 19.78 -6.91 -22.36
C PHE A 143 19.02 -5.77 -23.05
N THR A 144 18.78 -5.89 -24.35
CA THR A 144 18.00 -4.91 -25.14
C THR A 144 16.53 -5.30 -25.27
N THR A 145 16.23 -6.59 -25.10
CA THR A 145 14.87 -7.14 -25.11
C THR A 145 14.78 -8.21 -24.02
N THR A 146 13.72 -8.19 -23.20
CA THR A 146 13.47 -9.17 -22.14
C THR A 146 12.01 -9.58 -22.09
N SER A 147 11.69 -10.75 -22.63
CA SER A 147 10.36 -11.34 -22.53
C SER A 147 10.48 -12.84 -22.25
N PRO A 148 10.06 -13.35 -21.08
CA PRO A 148 9.53 -12.62 -19.91
C PRO A 148 10.54 -11.67 -19.25
N LYS A 149 10.05 -10.77 -18.40
CA LYS A 149 10.89 -9.91 -17.55
C LYS A 149 11.57 -10.74 -16.43
N ASN A 150 12.74 -10.31 -15.98
CA ASN A 150 13.40 -10.89 -14.80
C ASN A 150 12.47 -10.82 -13.57
N GLY A 151 12.46 -11.87 -12.75
CA GLY A 151 11.57 -12.05 -11.59
C GLY A 151 10.09 -12.32 -11.91
N SER A 152 9.68 -12.28 -13.17
CA SER A 152 8.26 -12.44 -13.53
C SER A 152 7.78 -13.89 -13.38
N THR A 153 6.45 -14.07 -13.25
CA THR A 153 5.81 -15.38 -13.34
C THR A 153 4.69 -15.29 -14.37
N SER A 154 4.70 -16.17 -15.37
CA SER A 154 3.68 -16.24 -16.41
C SER A 154 2.91 -17.55 -16.35
N PHE A 155 1.59 -17.48 -16.54
CA PHE A 155 0.73 -18.66 -16.59
C PHE A 155 0.51 -19.10 -18.03
N VAL A 156 0.58 -20.41 -18.25
CA VAL A 156 0.44 -21.03 -19.57
C VAL A 156 -0.63 -22.10 -19.49
N SER A 157 -1.60 -22.05 -20.40
CA SER A 157 -2.62 -23.09 -20.49
C SER A 157 -1.97 -24.47 -20.63
N PRO A 158 -2.56 -25.53 -20.04
CA PRO A 158 -2.03 -26.88 -20.13
C PRO A 158 -1.74 -27.29 -21.59
N GLY A 159 -0.52 -27.76 -21.85
CA GLY A 159 -0.07 -28.14 -23.21
C GLY A 159 0.30 -26.96 -24.12
N GLY A 160 0.22 -25.73 -23.62
CA GLY A 160 0.64 -24.52 -24.33
C GLY A 160 2.17 -24.34 -24.37
N SER A 161 2.62 -23.41 -25.21
CA SER A 161 4.00 -22.95 -25.24
C SER A 161 4.08 -21.45 -24.95
N TYR A 162 5.15 -21.02 -24.29
CA TYR A 162 5.39 -19.61 -23.99
C TYR A 162 6.54 -19.05 -24.85
N PRO A 163 6.37 -17.88 -25.49
CA PRO A 163 7.42 -17.25 -26.27
C PRO A 163 8.46 -16.59 -25.35
N ILE A 164 9.70 -17.09 -25.39
CA ILE A 164 10.84 -16.51 -24.69
C ILE A 164 11.71 -15.79 -25.72
N SER A 165 11.92 -14.49 -25.56
CA SER A 165 12.72 -13.65 -26.44
C SER A 165 13.64 -12.75 -25.63
N TYR A 166 14.94 -12.86 -25.90
CA TYR A 166 15.98 -12.06 -25.27
C TYR A 166 16.92 -11.50 -26.33
N GLY A 167 17.31 -10.24 -26.17
CA GLY A 167 18.26 -9.55 -27.04
C GLY A 167 19.39 -8.94 -26.22
N THR A 168 20.57 -8.80 -26.80
CA THR A 168 21.74 -8.17 -26.19
C THR A 168 22.34 -7.10 -27.09
N SER A 169 22.96 -6.09 -26.47
CA SER A 169 23.64 -4.99 -27.17
C SER A 169 24.85 -5.42 -28.00
N ILE A 170 25.45 -6.56 -27.69
CA ILE A 170 26.59 -7.16 -28.40
C ILE A 170 26.39 -8.67 -28.62
N PRO A 171 27.08 -9.27 -29.63
CA PRO A 171 27.00 -10.71 -29.87
C PRO A 171 27.37 -11.55 -28.65
N SER A 172 26.52 -12.54 -28.37
CA SER A 172 26.55 -13.33 -27.13
C SER A 172 26.24 -14.80 -27.39
N ASN A 173 26.71 -15.66 -26.49
CA ASN A 173 26.26 -17.04 -26.37
C ASN A 173 25.11 -17.09 -25.37
N PHE A 174 23.92 -17.41 -25.84
CA PHE A 174 22.73 -17.60 -25.01
C PHE A 174 22.60 -19.06 -24.56
N GLU A 175 22.21 -19.23 -23.31
CA GLU A 175 21.80 -20.48 -22.70
C GLU A 175 20.47 -20.25 -21.97
N LEU A 176 19.44 -21.02 -22.35
CA LEU A 176 18.17 -21.08 -21.63
C LEU A 176 18.09 -22.40 -20.88
N LYS A 177 17.90 -22.33 -19.57
CA LYS A 177 17.66 -23.47 -18.70
C LYS A 177 16.23 -23.48 -18.19
N ALA A 178 15.67 -24.68 -18.05
CA ALA A 178 14.46 -24.94 -17.28
C ALA A 178 14.82 -25.90 -16.13
N ASN A 179 14.52 -25.52 -14.89
CA ASN A 179 14.83 -26.28 -13.68
C ASN A 179 16.30 -26.74 -13.64
N GLY A 180 17.23 -25.83 -14.00
CA GLY A 180 18.68 -26.09 -14.06
C GLY A 180 19.17 -26.88 -15.27
N THR A 181 18.28 -27.41 -16.12
CA THR A 181 18.64 -28.18 -17.31
C THR A 181 18.61 -27.30 -18.56
N THR A 182 19.66 -27.31 -19.38
CA THR A 182 19.71 -26.55 -20.63
C THR A 182 18.70 -27.08 -21.64
N VAL A 183 17.77 -26.22 -22.08
CA VAL A 183 16.70 -26.54 -23.02
C VAL A 183 16.87 -25.85 -24.39
N TYR A 184 17.73 -24.84 -24.45
CA TYR A 184 18.09 -24.16 -25.70
C TYR A 184 19.42 -23.41 -25.56
N THR A 185 20.18 -23.35 -26.65
CA THR A 185 21.37 -22.51 -26.78
C THR A 185 21.39 -21.82 -28.14
N ALA A 186 22.04 -20.65 -28.20
CA ALA A 186 22.37 -19.98 -29.44
C ALA A 186 23.74 -19.32 -29.30
N THR A 187 24.62 -19.47 -30.28
CA THR A 187 26.02 -19.03 -30.18
C THR A 187 26.30 -17.85 -31.09
N ASN A 188 27.05 -16.86 -30.58
CA ASN A 188 27.46 -15.67 -31.31
C ASN A 188 26.30 -14.95 -32.04
N VAL A 189 25.19 -14.73 -31.32
CA VAL A 189 24.02 -14.01 -31.81
C VAL A 189 23.71 -12.83 -30.90
N THR A 190 23.01 -11.82 -31.40
CA THR A 190 22.54 -10.67 -30.60
C THR A 190 21.12 -10.89 -30.05
N SER A 191 20.48 -12.00 -30.39
CA SER A 191 19.14 -12.33 -29.90
C SER A 191 18.85 -13.82 -29.94
N MET A 192 18.00 -14.27 -29.02
CA MET A 192 17.40 -15.59 -29.02
C MET A 192 15.87 -15.52 -29.01
N PHE A 193 15.24 -16.53 -29.61
CA PHE A 193 13.81 -16.78 -29.50
C PHE A 193 13.55 -18.27 -29.31
N ARG A 194 12.74 -18.63 -28.32
CA ARG A 194 12.27 -20.00 -28.12
C ARG A 194 10.84 -20.02 -27.62
N ALA A 195 9.94 -20.62 -28.39
CA ALA A 195 8.66 -21.08 -27.86
C ALA A 195 8.92 -22.32 -26.99
N TYR A 196 8.81 -22.18 -25.67
CA TYR A 196 9.07 -23.24 -24.71
C TYR A 196 7.75 -23.92 -24.30
N PRO A 197 7.59 -25.24 -24.50
CA PRO A 197 6.39 -25.96 -24.08
C PRO A 197 6.33 -26.06 -22.55
N VAL A 198 5.23 -25.62 -21.96
CA VAL A 198 5.06 -25.62 -20.49
C VAL A 198 4.12 -26.75 -20.10
N THR A 199 4.72 -27.85 -19.65
CA THR A 199 4.00 -29.06 -19.19
C THR A 199 3.93 -29.19 -17.67
N ALA A 200 4.79 -28.46 -16.96
CA ALA A 200 4.83 -28.36 -15.51
C ALA A 200 5.47 -27.01 -15.11
N ASP A 201 5.31 -26.64 -13.85
CA ASP A 201 5.95 -25.45 -13.29
C ASP A 201 7.47 -25.53 -13.49
N SER A 202 8.02 -24.47 -14.06
CA SER A 202 9.40 -24.41 -14.50
C SER A 202 10.05 -23.10 -14.08
N GLN A 203 11.14 -23.21 -13.31
CA GLN A 203 12.06 -22.10 -13.07
C GLN A 203 12.97 -21.95 -14.29
N MET A 204 12.94 -20.80 -14.91
CA MET A 204 13.69 -20.51 -16.14
C MET A 204 14.86 -19.59 -15.83
N GLU A 205 16.04 -19.89 -16.38
CA GLU A 205 17.22 -19.03 -16.35
C GLU A 205 17.64 -18.75 -17.80
N VAL A 206 17.74 -17.49 -18.20
CA VAL A 206 18.41 -17.06 -19.42
C VAL A 206 19.76 -16.49 -19.03
N THR A 207 20.82 -17.09 -19.54
CA THR A 207 22.19 -16.58 -19.44
C THR A 207 22.63 -16.11 -20.83
N ALA A 208 23.18 -14.90 -20.92
CA ALA A 208 23.88 -14.43 -22.10
C ALA A 208 25.33 -14.14 -21.73
N THR A 209 26.27 -14.78 -22.42
CA THR A 209 27.70 -14.57 -22.22
C THR A 209 28.26 -13.83 -23.43
N SER A 210 28.80 -12.64 -23.22
CA SER A 210 29.44 -11.83 -24.25
C SER A 210 30.57 -12.61 -24.93
N VAL A 211 30.57 -12.62 -26.26
CA VAL A 211 31.66 -13.24 -27.06
C VAL A 211 32.93 -12.40 -27.01
N ALA A 212 32.81 -11.09 -26.73
CA ALA A 212 33.93 -10.16 -26.76
C ALA A 212 34.85 -10.27 -25.55
N ASP A 213 34.28 -10.45 -24.36
CA ASP A 213 35.00 -10.35 -23.08
C ASP A 213 34.57 -11.40 -22.03
N GLY A 214 33.60 -12.27 -22.34
CA GLY A 214 33.13 -13.31 -21.43
C GLY A 214 32.26 -12.80 -20.28
N SER A 215 31.89 -11.51 -20.26
CA SER A 215 30.94 -10.98 -19.28
C SER A 215 29.57 -11.67 -19.40
N VAL A 216 28.82 -11.72 -18.30
CA VAL A 216 27.60 -12.54 -18.20
C VAL A 216 26.43 -11.69 -17.73
N LEU A 217 25.32 -11.77 -18.46
CA LEU A 217 24.01 -11.30 -18.03
C LEU A 217 23.12 -12.49 -17.69
N LYS A 218 22.30 -12.32 -16.66
CA LYS A 218 21.34 -13.34 -16.21
C LYS A 218 19.96 -12.76 -16.01
N SER A 219 18.94 -13.54 -16.36
CA SER A 219 17.55 -13.25 -16.04
C SER A 219 16.86 -14.54 -15.62
N ASN A 220 16.10 -14.48 -14.53
CA ASN A 220 15.36 -15.60 -13.97
C ASN A 220 13.86 -15.28 -14.01
N PHE A 221 13.02 -16.24 -14.36
CA PHE A 221 11.56 -16.08 -14.32
C PHE A 221 10.88 -17.44 -14.15
N THR A 222 9.60 -17.44 -13.81
CA THR A 222 8.82 -18.67 -13.62
C THR A 222 7.77 -18.81 -14.72
N LEU A 223 7.65 -20.01 -15.28
CA LEU A 223 6.52 -20.39 -16.12
C LEU A 223 5.70 -21.43 -15.36
N THR A 224 4.43 -21.16 -15.16
CA THR A 224 3.51 -21.99 -14.36
C THR A 224 2.38 -22.49 -15.24
N VAL A 225 1.94 -23.73 -15.06
CA VAL A 225 0.74 -24.22 -15.74
C VAL A 225 -0.48 -23.57 -15.10
N THR A 226 -1.40 -23.01 -15.90
CA THR A 226 -2.66 -22.47 -15.39
C THR A 226 -3.36 -23.55 -14.55
N PRO A 227 -3.57 -23.32 -13.24
CA PRO A 227 -4.08 -24.35 -12.36
C PRO A 227 -5.56 -24.63 -12.61
N THR A 228 -5.96 -25.87 -12.39
CA THR A 228 -7.37 -26.22 -12.27
C THR A 228 -7.85 -25.89 -10.87
N VAL A 229 -8.73 -24.89 -10.75
CA VAL A 229 -9.35 -24.53 -9.46
C VAL A 229 -10.39 -25.57 -9.09
N GLN A 230 -10.22 -26.19 -7.93
CA GLN A 230 -11.17 -27.16 -7.40
C GLN A 230 -12.32 -26.43 -6.71
N THR A 231 -13.52 -27.01 -6.78
CA THR A 231 -14.69 -26.57 -5.99
C THR A 231 -14.89 -27.54 -4.83
N ALA A 232 -14.97 -27.02 -3.61
CA ALA A 232 -15.22 -27.80 -2.40
C ALA A 232 -15.82 -26.91 -1.30
N ALA A 233 -16.66 -27.49 -0.43
CA ALA A 233 -17.25 -26.75 0.68
C ALA A 233 -16.17 -26.26 1.65
N ILE A 234 -16.27 -25.01 2.06
CA ILE A 234 -15.39 -24.41 3.07
C ILE A 234 -15.46 -25.19 4.39
N PRO A 235 -14.34 -25.45 5.08
CA PRO A 235 -14.33 -26.17 6.35
C PRO A 235 -15.22 -25.52 7.40
N ALA A 236 -15.95 -26.34 8.17
CA ALA A 236 -16.94 -25.85 9.12
C ALA A 236 -16.37 -24.90 10.20
N TYR A 237 -15.12 -25.09 10.63
CA TYR A 237 -14.47 -24.22 11.63
C TYR A 237 -14.15 -22.81 11.10
N MET A 238 -14.01 -22.65 9.79
CA MET A 238 -13.85 -21.34 9.14
C MET A 238 -15.22 -20.66 8.95
N GLY A 239 -16.29 -21.45 8.82
CA GLY A 239 -17.59 -20.96 8.41
C GLY A 239 -17.49 -20.22 7.07
N THR A 240 -18.16 -19.08 6.93
CA THR A 240 -18.01 -18.17 5.78
C THR A 240 -17.16 -16.93 6.13
N LYS A 241 -16.33 -17.03 7.18
CA LYS A 241 -15.54 -15.91 7.68
C LYS A 241 -14.33 -15.65 6.78
N GLN A 242 -14.30 -14.50 6.10
CA GLN A 242 -13.18 -14.08 5.27
C GLN A 242 -11.93 -13.76 6.12
N GLY A 243 -10.74 -13.94 5.57
CA GLY A 243 -9.46 -13.71 6.21
C GLY A 243 -8.82 -14.97 6.81
N ILE A 244 -8.01 -14.76 7.85
CA ILE A 244 -7.28 -15.79 8.58
C ILE A 244 -8.18 -16.43 9.65
N ASN A 245 -8.34 -17.75 9.60
CA ASN A 245 -9.20 -18.55 10.48
C ASN A 245 -8.37 -19.63 11.19
N TYR A 246 -8.15 -19.47 12.49
CA TYR A 246 -7.40 -20.44 13.30
C TYR A 246 -8.31 -21.61 13.71
N ASP A 247 -7.86 -22.85 13.51
CA ASP A 247 -8.61 -24.02 13.97
C ASP A 247 -8.43 -24.19 15.49
N PRO A 248 -9.52 -24.14 16.29
CA PRO A 248 -9.42 -24.28 17.74
C PRO A 248 -9.02 -25.69 18.19
N SER A 249 -9.12 -26.69 17.31
CA SER A 249 -8.82 -28.10 17.58
C SER A 249 -7.47 -28.56 17.06
N ASP A 250 -6.82 -27.79 16.18
CA ASP A 250 -5.54 -28.14 15.57
C ASP A 250 -4.62 -26.91 15.42
N PRO A 251 -3.63 -26.75 16.31
CA PRO A 251 -2.71 -25.61 16.27
C PRO A 251 -1.65 -25.71 15.16
N THR A 252 -1.65 -26.78 14.37
CA THR A 252 -0.69 -26.99 13.27
C THR A 252 -1.24 -26.58 11.90
N LYS A 253 -2.43 -25.99 11.87
CA LYS A 253 -3.03 -25.50 10.63
C LYS A 253 -3.78 -24.20 10.80
N VAL A 254 -4.07 -23.57 9.67
CA VAL A 254 -4.88 -22.35 9.56
C VAL A 254 -5.67 -22.39 8.27
N GLY A 255 -6.92 -21.93 8.33
CA GLY A 255 -7.76 -21.70 7.16
C GLY A 255 -7.60 -20.28 6.65
N LEU A 256 -7.43 -20.11 5.35
CA LEU A 256 -7.39 -18.81 4.69
C LEU A 256 -8.59 -18.70 3.76
N SER A 257 -9.32 -17.59 3.82
CA SER A 257 -10.48 -17.34 2.95
C SER A 257 -10.44 -15.94 2.36
N LEU A 258 -10.67 -15.83 1.06
CA LEU A 258 -10.65 -14.56 0.33
C LEU A 258 -11.86 -14.48 -0.60
N TYR A 259 -12.70 -13.47 -0.41
CA TYR A 259 -13.73 -13.14 -1.38
C TYR A 259 -13.09 -12.37 -2.53
N ALA A 260 -12.99 -12.99 -3.70
CA ALA A 260 -12.28 -12.45 -4.85
C ALA A 260 -13.06 -12.65 -6.16
N PRO A 261 -14.26 -12.04 -6.30
CA PRO A 261 -15.02 -12.11 -7.55
C PRO A 261 -14.20 -11.65 -8.75
N ASN A 262 -14.50 -12.21 -9.91
CA ASN A 262 -13.82 -11.96 -11.19
C ASN A 262 -12.34 -12.41 -11.24
N LYS A 263 -11.79 -13.02 -10.18
CA LYS A 263 -10.51 -13.71 -10.25
C LYS A 263 -10.71 -15.14 -10.74
N ASN A 264 -9.82 -15.60 -11.61
CA ASN A 264 -9.88 -16.95 -12.16
C ASN A 264 -9.37 -17.97 -11.14
N PHE A 265 -8.22 -17.66 -10.54
CA PHE A 265 -7.58 -18.45 -9.49
C PHE A 265 -6.77 -17.54 -8.56
N VAL A 266 -6.54 -18.02 -7.34
CA VAL A 266 -5.72 -17.37 -6.33
C VAL A 266 -4.73 -18.40 -5.78
N HIS A 267 -3.45 -18.06 -5.78
CA HIS A 267 -2.42 -18.82 -5.07
C HIS A 267 -2.12 -18.16 -3.72
N VAL A 268 -1.72 -18.96 -2.75
CA VAL A 268 -1.08 -18.48 -1.54
C VAL A 268 0.43 -18.73 -1.65
N ILE A 269 1.21 -17.66 -1.50
CA ILE A 269 2.67 -17.73 -1.40
C ILE A 269 3.08 -17.24 -0.02
N GLY A 270 4.07 -17.87 0.60
CA GLY A 270 4.47 -17.51 1.95
C GLY A 270 5.74 -18.19 2.43
N SER A 271 6.15 -17.88 3.66
CA SER A 271 7.36 -18.44 4.25
C SER A 271 7.33 -19.97 4.37
N PHE A 272 6.14 -20.57 4.51
CA PHE A 272 5.94 -22.02 4.56
C PHE A 272 6.17 -22.75 3.21
N ASN A 273 6.22 -22.02 2.08
CA ASN A 273 6.50 -22.58 0.76
C ASN A 273 7.61 -21.82 0.02
N ASN A 274 8.48 -21.14 0.76
CA ASN A 274 9.59 -20.34 0.24
C ASN A 274 9.15 -19.30 -0.80
N TRP A 275 7.93 -18.76 -0.66
CA TRP A 275 7.36 -17.75 -1.55
C TRP A 275 7.22 -18.19 -3.02
N THR A 276 7.14 -19.50 -3.25
CA THR A 276 7.03 -20.06 -4.60
C THR A 276 5.58 -20.30 -4.97
N VAL A 277 5.24 -20.02 -6.23
CA VAL A 277 3.94 -20.43 -6.81
C VAL A 277 3.97 -21.94 -6.98
N SER A 278 2.93 -22.61 -6.49
CA SER A 278 2.81 -24.06 -6.55
C SER A 278 1.34 -24.45 -6.62
N SER A 279 1.04 -25.47 -7.44
CA SER A 279 -0.30 -26.06 -7.55
C SER A 279 -0.87 -26.55 -6.21
N ASN A 280 -0.03 -26.86 -5.23
CA ASN A 280 -0.44 -27.30 -3.89
C ASN A 280 -1.03 -26.16 -3.05
N TYR A 281 -0.78 -24.91 -3.43
CA TYR A 281 -1.24 -23.72 -2.72
C TYR A 281 -2.22 -22.89 -3.56
N VAL A 282 -2.92 -23.53 -4.50
CA VAL A 282 -4.06 -22.94 -5.20
C VAL A 282 -5.28 -23.00 -4.29
N MET A 283 -5.93 -21.87 -4.08
CA MET A 283 -7.18 -21.81 -3.32
C MET A 283 -8.31 -22.47 -4.09
N LYS A 284 -9.15 -23.21 -3.36
CA LYS A 284 -10.39 -23.81 -3.86
C LYS A 284 -11.49 -22.76 -3.88
N ARG A 285 -12.54 -22.95 -4.68
CA ARG A 285 -13.79 -22.17 -4.58
C ARG A 285 -14.77 -22.89 -3.66
N ASP A 286 -15.50 -22.12 -2.85
CA ASP A 286 -16.59 -22.66 -2.04
C ASP A 286 -17.75 -23.18 -2.91
N THR A 287 -18.45 -24.21 -2.43
CA THR A 287 -19.61 -24.79 -3.13
C THR A 287 -20.85 -23.91 -3.11
N ASN A 288 -21.00 -23.07 -2.08
CA ASN A 288 -22.18 -22.20 -1.92
C ASN A 288 -21.92 -20.80 -2.48
N ASP A 289 -20.66 -20.34 -2.47
CA ASP A 289 -20.25 -19.08 -3.07
C ASP A 289 -18.99 -19.24 -3.94
N SER A 290 -19.18 -19.25 -5.25
CA SER A 290 -18.07 -19.40 -6.22
C SER A 290 -17.08 -18.23 -6.27
N ASN A 291 -17.39 -17.09 -5.62
CA ASN A 291 -16.48 -15.95 -5.47
C ASN A 291 -15.64 -16.04 -4.19
N LEU A 292 -15.98 -16.94 -3.27
CA LEU A 292 -15.22 -17.19 -2.05
C LEU A 292 -14.15 -18.26 -2.32
N PHE A 293 -12.90 -17.85 -2.26
CA PHE A 293 -11.75 -18.73 -2.34
C PHE A 293 -11.33 -19.16 -0.94
N TRP A 294 -10.87 -20.40 -0.76
CA TRP A 294 -10.34 -20.89 0.50
C TRP A 294 -9.23 -21.94 0.36
N ILE A 295 -8.38 -22.06 1.37
CA ILE A 295 -7.38 -23.13 1.50
C ILE A 295 -7.04 -23.37 2.98
N GLU A 296 -6.63 -24.57 3.33
CA GLU A 296 -5.98 -24.87 4.62
C GLU A 296 -4.47 -24.96 4.43
N ILE A 297 -3.71 -24.19 5.20
CA ILE A 297 -2.26 -24.34 5.31
C ILE A 297 -1.99 -25.23 6.51
N THR A 298 -1.37 -26.39 6.29
CA THR A 298 -1.12 -27.43 7.31
C THR A 298 0.38 -27.62 7.56
N GLY A 299 0.73 -28.33 8.63
CA GLY A 299 2.14 -28.58 8.99
C GLY A 299 2.85 -27.35 9.56
N LEU A 300 2.10 -26.38 10.07
CA LEU A 300 2.63 -25.22 10.76
C LEU A 300 3.11 -25.61 12.16
N THR A 301 4.19 -24.98 12.62
CA THR A 301 4.67 -25.12 13.99
C THR A 301 3.87 -24.16 14.89
N PRO A 302 3.20 -24.64 15.96
CA PRO A 302 2.49 -23.77 16.89
C PRO A 302 3.38 -22.63 17.43
N GLN A 303 2.82 -21.44 17.55
CA GLN A 303 3.47 -20.18 17.97
C GLN A 303 4.55 -19.64 17.03
N GLN A 304 4.96 -20.39 16.00
CA GLN A 304 5.86 -19.86 14.98
C GLN A 304 5.14 -18.85 14.11
N ILE A 305 5.86 -17.77 13.77
CA ILE A 305 5.39 -16.74 12.87
C ILE A 305 5.61 -17.19 11.43
N TYR A 306 4.56 -17.12 10.64
CA TYR A 306 4.59 -17.29 9.19
C TYR A 306 4.08 -16.02 8.51
N THR A 307 4.50 -15.79 7.28
CA THR A 307 4.10 -14.64 6.47
C THR A 307 3.60 -15.10 5.11
N PHE A 308 2.63 -14.40 4.54
CA PHE A 308 2.05 -14.79 3.25
C PHE A 308 1.46 -13.61 2.47
N GLN A 309 1.21 -13.86 1.18
CA GLN A 309 0.43 -13.04 0.28
C GLN A 309 -0.48 -13.92 -0.56
N TYR A 310 -1.58 -13.33 -1.04
CA TYR A 310 -2.32 -13.85 -2.17
C TYR A 310 -1.67 -13.39 -3.48
N ARG A 311 -1.60 -14.29 -4.45
CA ARG A 311 -1.21 -13.99 -5.83
C ARG A 311 -2.31 -14.39 -6.79
N THR A 312 -2.90 -13.43 -7.50
CA THR A 312 -4.00 -13.71 -8.43
C THR A 312 -3.54 -13.91 -9.87
N ASN A 313 -4.44 -14.31 -10.75
CA ASN A 313 -4.13 -14.71 -12.13
C ASN A 313 -3.52 -13.60 -13.00
N ASP A 314 -3.72 -12.34 -12.62
CA ASP A 314 -3.14 -11.14 -13.23
C ASP A 314 -1.80 -10.73 -12.59
N ALA A 315 -1.16 -11.66 -11.85
CA ALA A 315 0.11 -11.47 -11.16
C ALA A 315 0.11 -10.47 -9.99
N ILE A 316 -1.04 -9.92 -9.61
CA ILE A 316 -1.17 -9.05 -8.44
C ILE A 316 -0.83 -9.83 -7.17
N LYS A 317 0.04 -9.26 -6.34
CA LYS A 317 0.34 -9.70 -4.97
C LYS A 317 -0.29 -8.74 -3.98
N VAL A 318 -0.97 -9.30 -2.98
CA VAL A 318 -1.56 -8.54 -1.87
C VAL A 318 -1.46 -9.33 -0.57
N ALA A 319 -1.33 -8.62 0.55
CA ALA A 319 -1.68 -9.16 1.85
C ALA A 319 -3.20 -9.44 1.94
N ASP A 320 -3.60 -10.19 2.96
CA ASP A 320 -5.00 -10.42 3.29
C ASP A 320 -5.70 -9.11 3.70
N PRO A 321 -6.84 -8.74 3.06
CA PRO A 321 -7.60 -7.54 3.44
C PRO A 321 -8.03 -7.49 4.91
N TYR A 322 -8.18 -8.65 5.55
CA TYR A 322 -8.63 -8.81 6.93
C TYR A 322 -7.46 -9.15 7.88
N SER A 323 -6.22 -8.94 7.44
CA SER A 323 -5.06 -9.20 8.27
C SER A 323 -5.06 -8.29 9.50
N THR A 324 -4.81 -8.88 10.68
CA THR A 324 -4.71 -8.14 11.94
C THR A 324 -3.27 -7.72 12.27
N MET A 325 -2.32 -8.14 11.43
CA MET A 325 -0.92 -7.73 11.47
C MET A 325 -0.30 -7.92 10.09
N VAL A 326 0.33 -6.86 9.58
CA VAL A 326 1.07 -6.87 8.31
C VAL A 326 2.51 -6.43 8.52
N LEU A 327 3.41 -6.87 7.64
CA LEU A 327 4.77 -6.33 7.55
C LEU A 327 4.91 -5.49 6.30
N SER A 328 5.45 -4.29 6.47
CA SER A 328 5.67 -3.30 5.42
C SER A 328 7.15 -3.22 5.06
N PRO A 329 7.53 -3.23 3.77
CA PRO A 329 8.90 -2.89 3.40
C PRO A 329 9.21 -1.40 3.58
N ASP A 330 8.17 -0.56 3.65
CA ASP A 330 8.29 0.89 3.56
C ASP A 330 8.35 1.54 4.95
N ASP A 331 7.52 1.08 5.89
CA ASP A 331 7.38 1.72 7.22
C ASP A 331 8.18 0.99 8.32
N ASP A 332 8.17 -0.34 8.30
CA ASP A 332 8.74 -1.18 9.37
C ASP A 332 10.23 -0.95 9.63
N PRO A 333 11.10 -0.69 8.62
CA PRO A 333 12.53 -0.47 8.86
C PRO A 333 12.83 0.71 9.80
N SER A 334 11.89 1.65 9.95
CA SER A 334 12.03 2.82 10.81
C SER A 334 11.61 2.58 12.26
N ILE A 335 10.94 1.44 12.55
CA ILE A 335 10.34 1.17 13.86
C ILE A 335 11.44 0.77 14.86
N PRO A 336 11.62 1.53 15.97
CA PRO A 336 12.62 1.19 16.97
C PRO A 336 12.29 -0.12 17.70
N ALA A 337 13.31 -0.95 17.95
CA ALA A 337 13.15 -2.18 18.74
C ALA A 337 12.64 -1.93 20.17
N GLY A 338 12.84 -0.73 20.72
CA GLY A 338 12.27 -0.32 22.00
C GLY A 338 10.75 -0.10 21.97
N THR A 339 10.18 0.19 20.79
CA THR A 339 8.74 0.36 20.59
C THR A 339 8.07 -0.95 20.24
N TYR A 340 8.65 -1.73 19.33
CA TYR A 340 8.18 -3.06 18.95
C TYR A 340 9.29 -4.10 19.13
N PRO A 341 9.46 -4.67 20.33
CA PRO A 341 10.43 -5.72 20.57
C PRO A 341 10.11 -6.97 19.76
N GLY A 342 11.08 -7.46 18.98
CA GLY A 342 10.91 -8.68 18.18
C GLY A 342 9.94 -8.54 17.01
N LEU A 343 9.83 -7.35 16.41
CA LEU A 343 9.10 -7.15 15.16
C LEU A 343 9.60 -8.16 14.11
N PRO A 344 8.73 -8.99 13.51
CA PRO A 344 9.16 -9.95 12.49
C PRO A 344 9.77 -9.23 11.28
N THR A 345 10.84 -9.80 10.74
CA THR A 345 11.51 -9.22 9.58
C THR A 345 10.66 -9.37 8.32
N TYR A 346 10.50 -8.29 7.57
CA TYR A 346 9.87 -8.31 6.25
C TYR A 346 10.60 -9.31 5.32
N PRO A 347 9.86 -10.18 4.61
CA PRO A 347 10.46 -11.15 3.69
C PRO A 347 10.98 -10.46 2.43
N ALA A 348 12.31 -10.42 2.27
CA ALA A 348 12.95 -9.78 1.14
C ALA A 348 12.41 -10.29 -0.22
N GLY A 349 12.24 -9.37 -1.17
CA GLY A 349 11.80 -9.66 -2.54
C GLY A 349 10.29 -9.85 -2.72
N GLN A 350 9.47 -9.69 -1.68
CA GLN A 350 8.04 -9.95 -1.82
C GLN A 350 7.23 -8.84 -2.52
N GLN A 351 7.71 -7.59 -2.51
CA GLN A 351 6.99 -6.41 -3.02
C GLN A 351 5.64 -6.23 -2.30
N TYR A 352 5.38 -5.02 -1.79
CA TYR A 352 4.17 -4.70 -1.01
C TYR A 352 4.07 -5.48 0.31
N ASP A 353 3.03 -5.17 1.09
CA ASP A 353 2.77 -5.77 2.39
C ASP A 353 2.56 -7.27 2.35
N VAL A 354 2.95 -7.92 3.44
CA VAL A 354 2.68 -9.34 3.69
C VAL A 354 1.86 -9.50 4.97
N SER A 355 0.93 -10.45 4.96
CA SER A 355 0.16 -10.81 6.14
C SER A 355 0.93 -11.72 7.07
N VAL A 356 0.65 -11.63 8.37
CA VAL A 356 1.27 -12.46 9.42
C VAL A 356 0.27 -13.50 9.95
N ILE A 357 0.73 -14.73 10.12
CA ILE A 357 0.01 -15.85 10.75
C ILE A 357 0.81 -16.32 11.95
N GLN A 358 0.13 -16.57 13.07
CA GLN A 358 0.72 -17.23 14.24
C GLN A 358 -0.33 -18.13 14.92
N THR A 359 -0.27 -19.43 14.66
CA THR A 359 -1.18 -20.38 15.31
C THR A 359 -0.83 -20.54 16.79
N ALA A 360 -1.81 -20.92 17.62
CA ALA A 360 -1.63 -21.07 19.08
C ALA A 360 -1.00 -19.85 19.79
N LYS A 361 -1.21 -18.64 19.25
CA LYS A 361 -0.78 -17.40 19.90
C LYS A 361 -1.40 -17.32 21.31
N PRO A 362 -0.60 -17.09 22.37
CA PRO A 362 -1.13 -16.97 23.72
C PRO A 362 -2.16 -15.84 23.83
N ALA A 363 -3.28 -16.12 24.49
CA ALA A 363 -4.28 -15.10 24.78
C ALA A 363 -3.75 -14.08 25.80
N TYR A 364 -4.16 -12.82 25.66
CA TYR A 364 -3.86 -11.79 26.65
C TYR A 364 -4.73 -11.98 27.90
N ASN A 365 -4.10 -11.97 29.07
CA ASN A 365 -4.78 -12.12 30.36
C ASN A 365 -5.26 -10.76 30.88
N TRP A 366 -6.49 -10.39 30.53
CA TRP A 366 -7.13 -9.15 30.98
C TRP A 366 -7.34 -9.14 32.51
N ASN A 367 -6.95 -8.05 33.18
CA ASN A 367 -7.30 -7.84 34.58
C ASN A 367 -8.75 -7.36 34.73
N ILE A 368 -9.20 -6.50 33.83
CA ILE A 368 -10.59 -6.03 33.78
C ILE A 368 -11.36 -6.76 32.69
N THR A 369 -12.32 -7.58 33.10
CA THR A 369 -13.17 -8.35 32.19
C THR A 369 -14.56 -7.75 32.02
N ASN A 370 -15.04 -6.99 33.00
CA ASN A 370 -16.39 -6.40 33.04
C ASN A 370 -16.33 -4.89 33.34
N PHE A 371 -15.65 -4.12 32.49
CA PHE A 371 -15.52 -2.68 32.65
C PHE A 371 -16.90 -1.99 32.60
N GLN A 372 -17.18 -1.13 33.58
CA GLN A 372 -18.39 -0.31 33.59
C GLN A 372 -18.06 1.05 32.98
N LYS A 373 -18.46 1.24 31.73
CA LYS A 373 -18.26 2.48 31.00
C LYS A 373 -18.96 3.66 31.69
N PRO A 374 -18.37 4.87 31.71
CA PRO A 374 -19.06 6.08 32.16
C PRO A 374 -20.42 6.30 31.47
N ALA A 375 -21.34 7.00 32.13
CA ALA A 375 -22.58 7.39 31.45
C ALA A 375 -22.28 8.44 30.37
N LYS A 376 -22.96 8.38 29.21
CA LYS A 376 -22.73 9.28 28.06
C LYS A 376 -22.77 10.76 28.47
N GLN A 377 -23.75 11.15 29.28
CA GLN A 377 -23.94 12.52 29.77
C GLN A 377 -22.83 13.01 30.73
N ASN A 378 -21.96 12.12 31.19
CA ASN A 378 -20.86 12.42 32.11
C ASN A 378 -19.49 12.24 31.43
N LEU A 379 -19.44 11.98 30.12
CA LEU A 379 -18.18 11.80 29.41
C LEU A 379 -17.38 13.11 29.39
N VAL A 380 -16.12 13.01 29.80
CA VAL A 380 -15.10 14.02 29.64
C VAL A 380 -13.97 13.35 28.86
N VAL A 381 -13.92 13.67 27.58
CA VAL A 381 -13.05 13.01 26.59
C VAL A 381 -11.75 13.78 26.44
N TYR A 382 -10.63 13.06 26.40
CA TYR A 382 -9.32 13.59 26.03
C TYR A 382 -8.88 12.97 24.71
N GLU A 383 -9.00 13.73 23.63
CA GLU A 383 -8.52 13.34 22.31
C GLU A 383 -6.99 13.38 22.27
N VAL A 384 -6.37 12.34 21.70
CA VAL A 384 -4.92 12.21 21.70
C VAL A 384 -4.37 11.55 20.43
N LEU A 385 -3.35 12.19 19.87
CA LEU A 385 -2.45 11.61 18.89
C LEU A 385 -1.28 10.93 19.61
N VAL A 386 -1.21 9.60 19.58
CA VAL A 386 -0.19 8.80 20.28
C VAL A 386 1.23 9.27 19.95
N ARG A 387 1.47 9.57 18.67
CA ARG A 387 2.77 9.98 18.15
C ARG A 387 3.29 11.29 18.76
N ASP A 388 2.41 12.25 19.01
CA ASP A 388 2.81 13.62 19.35
C ASP A 388 2.58 13.93 20.85
N PHE A 389 1.89 13.05 21.58
CA PHE A 389 1.57 13.26 22.99
C PHE A 389 2.76 13.08 23.94
N THR A 390 3.66 12.14 23.63
CA THR A 390 4.84 11.88 24.46
C THR A 390 6.09 11.75 23.61
N ALA A 391 7.26 12.05 24.17
CA ALA A 391 8.54 11.86 23.49
C ALA A 391 8.83 10.39 23.12
N ALA A 392 8.17 9.43 23.79
CA ALA A 392 8.30 8.01 23.49
C ALA A 392 7.45 7.57 22.28
N GLN A 393 6.41 8.34 21.94
CA GLN A 393 5.55 8.14 20.76
C GLN A 393 4.92 6.74 20.67
N ASN A 394 4.73 6.06 21.80
CA ASN A 394 4.32 4.65 21.83
C ASN A 394 3.38 4.36 22.99
N TRP A 395 2.84 3.13 23.01
CA TRP A 395 1.89 2.68 24.02
C TRP A 395 2.42 2.73 25.45
N GLN A 396 3.73 2.53 25.66
CA GLN A 396 4.31 2.68 26.99
C GLN A 396 4.22 4.15 27.46
N GLY A 397 4.55 5.10 26.59
CA GLY A 397 4.38 6.52 26.87
C GLY A 397 2.92 6.88 27.21
N MET A 398 1.95 6.30 26.51
CA MET A 398 0.53 6.47 26.82
C MET A 398 0.17 5.93 28.20
N ILE A 399 0.61 4.72 28.54
CA ILE A 399 0.40 4.11 29.87
C ILE A 399 0.96 5.00 30.98
N ASP A 400 2.18 5.51 30.81
CA ASP A 400 2.86 6.33 31.80
C ASP A 400 2.13 7.68 32.06
N LYS A 401 1.29 8.11 31.12
CA LYS A 401 0.48 9.34 31.23
C LYS A 401 -0.93 9.13 31.76
N ILE A 402 -1.37 7.89 32.00
CA ILE A 402 -2.69 7.62 32.61
C ILE A 402 -2.89 8.39 33.93
N PRO A 403 -1.92 8.48 34.86
CA PRO A 403 -2.09 9.28 36.08
C PRO A 403 -2.32 10.77 35.82
N TYR A 404 -1.68 11.33 34.78
CA TYR A 404 -1.88 12.73 34.38
C TYR A 404 -3.30 12.93 33.83
N ILE A 405 -3.74 12.08 32.90
CA ILE A 405 -5.08 12.15 32.29
C ILE A 405 -6.15 12.02 33.37
N LYS A 406 -6.00 11.06 34.28
CA LYS A 406 -6.91 10.88 35.42
C LYS A 406 -6.93 12.11 36.34
N GLY A 407 -5.79 12.76 36.55
CA GLY A 407 -5.68 13.99 37.34
C GLY A 407 -6.44 15.19 36.75
N LEU A 408 -6.73 15.18 35.44
CA LEU A 408 -7.60 16.15 34.78
C LEU A 408 -9.10 15.86 34.99
N ASN A 409 -9.44 14.76 35.68
CA ASN A 409 -10.80 14.22 35.81
C ASN A 409 -11.42 13.77 34.48
N VAL A 410 -10.57 13.45 33.49
CA VAL A 410 -10.98 12.79 32.24
C VAL A 410 -11.38 11.35 32.54
N ASN A 411 -12.44 10.87 31.88
CA ASN A 411 -12.95 9.50 32.03
C ASN A 411 -13.09 8.75 30.70
N ALA A 412 -12.68 9.36 29.58
CA ALA A 412 -12.49 8.68 28.31
C ALA A 412 -11.28 9.26 27.56
N ILE A 413 -10.51 8.40 26.91
CA ILE A 413 -9.48 8.79 25.95
C ILE A 413 -10.03 8.48 24.56
N GLU A 414 -10.04 9.47 23.67
CA GLU A 414 -10.28 9.27 22.25
C GLU A 414 -8.93 9.20 21.54
N LEU A 415 -8.61 8.04 20.99
CA LEU A 415 -7.41 7.87 20.18
C LEU A 415 -7.73 8.32 18.75
N MET A 416 -6.93 9.24 18.21
CA MET A 416 -6.85 9.41 16.76
C MET A 416 -6.49 8.07 16.09
N PRO A 417 -6.74 7.87 14.78
CA PRO A 417 -6.67 6.53 14.18
C PRO A 417 -5.32 5.85 14.39
N VAL A 418 -5.37 4.60 14.86
CA VAL A 418 -4.18 3.77 15.14
C VAL A 418 -4.16 2.47 14.35
N MET A 419 -5.03 2.38 13.34
CA MET A 419 -4.99 1.33 12.33
C MET A 419 -3.78 1.53 11.42
N GLU A 420 -3.20 0.47 10.88
CA GLU A 420 -2.04 0.56 9.96
C GLU A 420 -2.30 1.53 8.79
N PHE A 421 -1.38 2.46 8.58
CA PHE A 421 -1.54 3.59 7.67
C PHE A 421 -0.25 3.98 6.94
N ASP A 422 -0.40 4.68 5.82
CA ASP A 422 0.72 4.96 4.93
C ASP A 422 1.67 6.04 5.48
N GLY A 423 2.97 5.73 5.55
CA GLY A 423 4.04 6.68 5.79
C GLY A 423 4.17 7.19 7.23
N ASN A 424 3.40 6.63 8.17
CA ASN A 424 3.42 6.97 9.59
C ASN A 424 3.29 8.49 9.89
N ASN A 425 2.75 9.27 8.93
CA ASN A 425 2.64 10.73 9.03
C ASN A 425 1.40 11.36 8.38
N SER A 426 0.23 10.86 8.78
CA SER A 426 -1.07 11.42 8.41
C SER A 426 -2.04 11.56 9.59
N TRP A 427 -1.53 11.49 10.81
CA TRP A 427 -2.32 11.33 12.05
C TRP A 427 -3.20 10.07 12.06
N GLY A 428 -2.95 9.13 11.14
CA GLY A 428 -3.71 7.89 11.00
C GLY A 428 -4.79 7.92 9.91
N TYR A 429 -5.12 9.07 9.33
CA TYR A 429 -6.17 9.22 8.30
C TYR A 429 -5.74 8.80 6.88
N ASN A 430 -4.69 7.99 6.75
CA ASN A 430 -4.32 7.34 5.47
C ASN A 430 -4.38 5.81 5.63
N PRO A 431 -5.52 5.22 6.04
CA PRO A 431 -5.56 3.82 6.42
C PRO A 431 -5.37 2.90 5.21
N SER A 432 -4.56 1.85 5.40
CA SER A 432 -4.37 0.77 4.42
C SER A 432 -4.93 -0.55 4.92
N PHE A 433 -4.83 -0.84 6.23
CA PHE A 433 -5.38 -2.05 6.86
C PHE A 433 -6.16 -1.72 8.15
N HIS A 434 -7.48 -1.59 8.04
CA HIS A 434 -8.35 -1.18 9.15
C HIS A 434 -8.44 -2.18 10.31
N MET A 435 -7.99 -3.43 10.13
CA MET A 435 -7.98 -4.45 11.20
C MET A 435 -6.60 -4.61 11.86
N ALA A 436 -5.56 -4.06 11.25
CA ALA A 436 -4.19 -4.14 11.77
C ALA A 436 -3.90 -2.93 12.65
N LEU A 437 -3.31 -3.17 13.82
CA LEU A 437 -2.78 -2.11 14.67
C LEU A 437 -1.47 -1.61 14.08
N ASP A 438 -1.31 -0.30 13.98
CA ASP A 438 -0.05 0.27 13.50
C ASP A 438 1.10 -0.05 14.46
N LYS A 439 2.15 -0.62 13.87
CA LYS A 439 3.30 -1.14 14.61
C LYS A 439 4.22 -0.03 15.11
N ALA A 440 4.11 1.18 14.56
CA ALA A 440 4.87 2.35 15.00
C ALA A 440 4.60 2.74 16.45
N TYR A 441 3.47 2.31 17.03
CA TYR A 441 3.13 2.58 18.42
C TYR A 441 3.45 1.41 19.37
N GLY A 442 3.71 0.22 18.84
CA GLY A 442 4.14 -0.96 19.58
C GLY A 442 3.31 -2.22 19.30
N THR A 443 3.46 -3.25 20.13
CA THR A 443 2.83 -4.56 19.89
C THR A 443 1.32 -4.56 20.22
N PRO A 444 0.52 -5.47 19.60
CA PRO A 444 -0.87 -5.69 19.98
C PRO A 444 -1.06 -5.97 21.48
N GLU A 445 -0.15 -6.71 22.12
CA GLU A 445 -0.20 -7.03 23.54
C GLU A 445 0.02 -5.79 24.41
N LYS A 446 0.91 -4.90 23.99
CA LYS A 446 1.16 -3.63 24.69
C LYS A 446 -0.04 -2.68 24.55
N PHE A 447 -0.73 -2.68 23.41
CA PHE A 447 -1.97 -1.94 23.25
C PHE A 447 -3.10 -2.49 24.13
N LYS A 448 -3.25 -3.82 24.24
CA LYS A 448 -4.17 -4.44 25.21
C LYS A 448 -3.85 -4.07 26.65
N GLU A 449 -2.56 -4.01 27.01
CA GLU A 449 -2.12 -3.51 28.32
C GLU A 449 -2.53 -2.05 28.55
N PHE A 450 -2.40 -1.18 27.55
CA PHE A 450 -2.88 0.20 27.64
C PHE A 450 -4.38 0.26 27.92
N ILE A 451 -5.20 -0.47 27.16
CA ILE A 451 -6.66 -0.50 27.37
C ILE A 451 -6.99 -1.04 28.77
N ASP A 452 -6.37 -2.16 29.18
CA ASP A 452 -6.60 -2.75 30.50
C ASP A 452 -6.22 -1.79 31.63
N LYS A 453 -5.17 -0.99 31.46
CA LYS A 453 -4.75 0.05 32.42
C LYS A 453 -5.69 1.25 32.44
N CYS A 454 -6.26 1.64 31.31
CA CYS A 454 -7.33 2.65 31.25
C CYS A 454 -8.57 2.16 32.01
N HIS A 455 -9.00 0.92 31.75
CA HIS A 455 -10.16 0.31 32.41
C HIS A 455 -9.95 0.18 33.93
N GLN A 456 -8.76 -0.23 34.39
CA GLN A 456 -8.38 -0.23 35.83
C GLN A 456 -8.52 1.15 36.49
N ASN A 457 -8.47 2.22 35.69
CA ASN A 457 -8.54 3.60 36.16
C ASN A 457 -9.90 4.27 35.93
N GLY A 458 -10.91 3.54 35.46
CA GLY A 458 -12.23 4.12 35.19
C GLY A 458 -12.28 4.92 33.88
N ILE A 459 -11.33 4.71 32.97
CA ILE A 459 -11.18 5.46 31.73
C ILE A 459 -11.58 4.57 30.55
N ALA A 460 -12.60 4.98 29.80
CA ALA A 460 -12.97 4.36 28.53
C ALA A 460 -11.96 4.70 27.43
N VAL A 461 -11.82 3.84 26.43
CA VAL A 461 -11.01 4.08 25.23
C VAL A 461 -11.91 4.07 23.99
N ILE A 462 -12.01 5.22 23.33
CA ILE A 462 -12.75 5.43 22.09
C ILE A 462 -11.73 5.48 20.95
N LEU A 463 -11.99 4.79 19.86
CA LEU A 463 -11.11 4.79 18.69
C LEU A 463 -11.73 5.61 17.55
N ASP A 464 -10.97 6.56 17.03
CA ASP A 464 -11.34 7.24 15.79
C ASP A 464 -11.11 6.33 14.57
N VAL A 465 -12.08 6.28 13.66
CA VAL A 465 -12.07 5.42 12.47
C VAL A 465 -12.42 6.17 11.20
N ALA A 466 -11.49 6.16 10.25
CA ALA A 466 -11.68 6.63 8.89
C ALA A 466 -12.15 5.48 7.99
N LEU A 467 -13.44 5.18 8.00
CA LEU A 467 -14.04 4.12 7.18
C LEU A 467 -14.77 4.64 5.93
N ASN A 468 -14.62 5.93 5.62
CA ASN A 468 -15.12 6.53 4.38
C ASN A 468 -14.17 6.29 3.18
N HIS A 469 -12.89 6.00 3.44
CA HIS A 469 -11.91 5.76 2.37
C HIS A 469 -10.80 4.78 2.76
N ALA A 470 -9.99 4.35 1.79
CA ALA A 470 -8.71 3.68 2.01
C ALA A 470 -7.66 4.13 0.98
N THR A 471 -6.38 3.94 1.28
CA THR A 471 -5.29 4.23 0.32
C THR A 471 -5.09 3.12 -0.71
N GLY A 472 -4.26 3.36 -1.72
CA GLY A 472 -3.88 2.35 -2.73
C GLY A 472 -3.01 1.22 -2.20
N ARG A 473 -2.48 1.34 -0.98
CA ARG A 473 -1.82 0.21 -0.31
C ARG A 473 -2.81 -0.83 0.19
N SER A 474 -4.08 -0.47 0.35
CA SER A 474 -5.13 -1.40 0.75
C SER A 474 -5.26 -2.57 -0.23
N PRO A 475 -5.27 -3.84 0.25
CA PRO A 475 -5.52 -5.00 -0.60
C PRO A 475 -6.84 -4.93 -1.36
N LEU A 476 -7.84 -4.25 -0.81
CA LEU A 476 -9.16 -4.11 -1.42
C LEU A 476 -9.13 -3.26 -2.70
N GLU A 477 -8.21 -2.27 -2.79
CA GLU A 477 -8.00 -1.54 -4.05
C GLU A 477 -7.13 -2.38 -4.96
N ARG A 478 -5.99 -2.84 -4.45
CA ARG A 478 -4.98 -3.54 -5.24
C ARG A 478 -5.55 -4.76 -5.97
N LEU A 479 -6.42 -5.53 -5.33
CA LEU A 479 -7.05 -6.70 -5.96
C LEU A 479 -7.87 -6.32 -7.20
N TRP A 480 -8.46 -5.12 -7.27
CA TRP A 480 -9.21 -4.65 -8.44
C TRP A 480 -8.74 -3.26 -8.82
N SER A 481 -7.46 -3.19 -9.19
CA SER A 481 -6.82 -1.98 -9.68
C SER A 481 -6.91 -1.86 -11.20
N THR A 482 -6.90 -0.64 -11.72
CA THR A 482 -6.75 -0.37 -13.15
C THR A 482 -5.32 -0.62 -13.65
N SER A 483 -4.36 -0.83 -12.74
CA SER A 483 -2.98 -1.13 -13.11
C SER A 483 -2.87 -2.48 -13.82
N THR A 484 -2.08 -2.53 -14.89
CA THR A 484 -1.86 -3.74 -15.71
C THR A 484 -0.48 -4.38 -15.49
N ASP A 485 0.41 -3.71 -14.74
CA ASP A 485 1.76 -4.19 -14.43
C ASP A 485 1.95 -4.52 -12.95
N GLY A 486 0.88 -4.45 -12.15
CA GLY A 486 0.86 -4.77 -10.73
C GLY A 486 1.37 -3.64 -9.82
N SER A 487 1.65 -2.46 -10.39
CA SER A 487 1.86 -1.20 -9.65
C SER A 487 0.56 -0.68 -9.02
N TYR A 488 0.65 0.39 -8.25
CA TYR A 488 -0.53 1.11 -7.77
C TYR A 488 -1.28 1.76 -8.96
N GLY A 489 -2.59 1.60 -9.00
CA GLY A 489 -3.47 2.18 -10.00
C GLY A 489 -4.68 2.83 -9.35
N GLY A 490 -5.74 3.08 -10.12
CA GLY A 490 -7.03 3.53 -9.61
C GLY A 490 -8.01 2.37 -9.45
N VAL A 491 -9.21 2.67 -8.95
CA VAL A 491 -10.27 1.67 -8.74
C VAL A 491 -10.82 1.17 -10.09
N ALA A 492 -10.74 -0.14 -10.32
CA ALA A 492 -11.34 -0.75 -11.49
C ALA A 492 -12.88 -0.76 -11.40
N ALA A 493 -13.56 -0.70 -12.54
CA ALA A 493 -15.03 -0.67 -12.61
C ALA A 493 -15.71 -1.92 -12.00
N ASN A 494 -14.98 -3.02 -11.84
CA ASN A 494 -15.45 -4.26 -11.23
C ASN A 494 -15.01 -4.44 -9.76
N ASN A 495 -14.48 -3.40 -9.11
CA ASN A 495 -14.13 -3.44 -7.69
C ASN A 495 -15.43 -3.60 -6.86
N PRO A 496 -15.53 -4.60 -5.97
CA PRO A 496 -16.74 -4.84 -5.19
C PRO A 496 -16.85 -3.95 -3.93
N TYR A 497 -15.79 -3.23 -3.56
CA TYR A 497 -15.70 -2.46 -2.31
C TYR A 497 -15.75 -0.95 -2.53
N PHE A 498 -15.06 -0.44 -3.55
CA PHE A 498 -14.89 1.00 -3.78
C PHE A 498 -15.73 1.52 -4.94
N ASN A 499 -16.06 2.81 -4.87
CA ASN A 499 -16.56 3.54 -6.01
C ASN A 499 -15.42 3.84 -7.00
N GLN A 500 -15.69 3.72 -8.30
CA GLN A 500 -14.73 4.16 -9.33
C GLN A 500 -14.53 5.69 -9.31
N THR A 501 -15.57 6.43 -8.92
CA THR A 501 -15.54 7.88 -8.75
C THR A 501 -16.30 8.20 -7.48
N ALA A 502 -15.72 9.05 -6.63
CA ALA A 502 -16.29 9.38 -5.34
C ALA A 502 -17.73 9.91 -5.45
N THR A 503 -18.57 9.50 -4.49
CA THR A 503 -19.98 9.89 -4.42
C THR A 503 -20.24 10.97 -3.38
N HIS A 504 -19.21 11.74 -3.02
CA HIS A 504 -19.27 12.89 -2.11
C HIS A 504 -18.11 13.87 -2.39
N ALA A 505 -18.26 15.13 -1.98
CA ALA A 505 -17.34 16.22 -2.33
C ALA A 505 -16.01 16.26 -1.53
N TYR A 506 -15.86 15.40 -0.52
CA TYR A 506 -14.77 15.47 0.46
C TYR A 506 -13.79 14.30 0.36
N SER A 507 -13.82 13.56 -0.75
CA SER A 507 -12.99 12.36 -0.90
C SER A 507 -11.52 12.72 -1.13
N VAL A 508 -10.63 12.06 -0.39
CA VAL A 508 -9.17 12.25 -0.45
C VAL A 508 -8.42 11.04 -1.02
N PHE A 509 -8.98 9.84 -0.89
CA PHE A 509 -8.42 8.59 -1.43
C PHE A 509 -9.51 7.77 -2.13
N TYR A 510 -9.51 6.44 -1.99
CA TYR A 510 -10.53 5.59 -2.61
C TYR A 510 -11.77 5.51 -1.73
N ASP A 511 -12.83 6.11 -2.24
CA ASP A 511 -14.16 6.19 -1.62
C ASP A 511 -14.84 4.82 -1.52
N PHE A 512 -15.15 4.39 -0.30
CA PHE A 512 -15.84 3.12 -0.06
C PHE A 512 -17.28 3.19 -0.57
N ASN A 513 -17.71 2.15 -1.27
CA ASN A 513 -19.10 2.01 -1.69
C ASN A 513 -19.92 1.32 -0.60
N HIS A 514 -20.49 2.10 0.32
CA HIS A 514 -21.29 1.62 1.43
C HIS A 514 -22.68 1.11 1.02
N SER A 515 -23.09 1.18 -0.26
CA SER A 515 -24.28 0.46 -0.75
C SER A 515 -24.02 -1.04 -0.90
N LYS A 516 -22.75 -1.46 -1.01
CA LYS A 516 -22.37 -2.85 -1.28
C LYS A 516 -22.36 -3.69 0.00
N PRO A 517 -22.96 -4.90 -0.02
CA PRO A 517 -22.90 -5.80 1.13
C PRO A 517 -21.45 -6.21 1.48
N GLU A 518 -20.55 -6.25 0.51
CA GLU A 518 -19.13 -6.57 0.69
C GLU A 518 -18.43 -5.51 1.56
N THR A 519 -18.63 -4.24 1.27
CA THR A 519 -18.13 -3.11 2.08
C THR A 519 -18.73 -3.11 3.48
N ARG A 520 -20.05 -3.34 3.60
CA ARG A 520 -20.72 -3.44 4.90
C ARG A 520 -20.19 -4.61 5.73
N TYR A 521 -19.91 -5.74 5.10
CA TYR A 521 -19.27 -6.89 5.75
C TYR A 521 -17.86 -6.55 6.22
N TYR A 522 -17.06 -5.86 5.39
CA TYR A 522 -15.72 -5.40 5.77
C TYR A 522 -15.76 -4.47 7.00
N VAL A 523 -16.61 -3.44 6.97
CA VAL A 523 -16.82 -2.52 8.11
C VAL A 523 -17.22 -3.30 9.36
N ASN A 524 -18.17 -4.23 9.25
CA ASN A 524 -18.60 -5.06 10.39
C ASN A 524 -17.44 -5.89 10.98
N ARG A 525 -16.55 -6.40 10.14
CA ARG A 525 -15.35 -7.14 10.57
C ARG A 525 -14.36 -6.26 11.30
N VAL A 526 -14.16 -5.01 10.85
CA VAL A 526 -13.34 -4.01 11.54
C VAL A 526 -13.89 -3.74 12.94
N LEU A 527 -15.20 -3.48 13.06
CA LEU A 527 -15.85 -3.26 14.36
C LEU A 527 -15.71 -4.48 15.29
N GLU A 528 -15.94 -5.69 14.76
CA GLU A 528 -15.76 -6.94 15.51
C GLU A 528 -14.37 -7.05 16.12
N GLN A 529 -13.33 -6.76 15.32
CA GLN A 529 -11.94 -6.87 15.75
C GLN A 529 -11.64 -5.93 16.91
N TRP A 530 -11.90 -4.63 16.75
CA TRP A 530 -11.55 -3.66 17.77
C TRP A 530 -12.36 -3.83 19.07
N ILE A 531 -13.63 -4.22 18.99
CA ILE A 531 -14.45 -4.50 20.17
C ILE A 531 -14.05 -5.82 20.84
N LYS A 532 -13.94 -6.93 20.10
CA LYS A 532 -13.73 -8.25 20.73
C LYS A 532 -12.29 -8.53 21.09
N GLU A 533 -11.33 -8.17 20.22
CA GLU A 533 -9.92 -8.48 20.45
C GLU A 533 -9.27 -7.47 21.40
N TYR A 534 -9.60 -6.19 21.24
CA TYR A 534 -8.97 -5.10 21.97
C TYR A 534 -9.84 -4.49 23.07
N LYS A 535 -11.14 -4.80 23.14
CA LYS A 535 -12.07 -4.22 24.13
C LYS A 535 -12.18 -2.70 24.05
N VAL A 536 -12.10 -2.14 22.84
CA VAL A 536 -12.40 -0.73 22.59
C VAL A 536 -13.85 -0.44 23.01
N ASP A 537 -14.06 0.68 23.69
CA ASP A 537 -15.33 1.03 24.32
C ASP A 537 -16.30 1.77 23.40
N GLY A 538 -15.82 2.26 22.26
CA GLY A 538 -16.61 2.94 21.25
C GLY A 538 -15.78 3.49 20.12
N PHE A 539 -16.44 4.12 19.16
CA PHE A 539 -15.79 4.72 18.01
C PHE A 539 -16.28 6.14 17.78
N ARG A 540 -15.35 7.00 17.36
CA ARG A 540 -15.64 8.24 16.66
C ARG A 540 -15.49 7.95 15.17
N TRP A 541 -16.53 8.20 14.38
CA TRP A 541 -16.54 7.93 12.95
C TRP A 541 -16.18 9.21 12.22
N ASP A 542 -15.02 9.19 11.56
CA ASP A 542 -14.51 10.31 10.79
C ASP A 542 -15.25 10.48 9.46
N LEU A 543 -15.54 11.73 9.12
CA LEU A 543 -16.14 12.19 7.88
C LEU A 543 -17.39 11.40 7.51
N THR A 544 -18.37 11.35 8.42
CA THR A 544 -19.59 10.57 8.17
C THR A 544 -20.36 11.06 6.95
N LYS A 545 -20.16 12.32 6.53
CA LYS A 545 -20.67 12.85 5.25
C LYS A 545 -20.24 12.02 4.03
N GLY A 546 -19.08 11.38 4.09
CA GLY A 546 -18.54 10.51 3.04
C GLY A 546 -19.27 9.17 2.85
N PHE A 547 -20.20 8.80 3.74
CA PHE A 547 -20.91 7.53 3.66
C PHE A 547 -22.12 7.56 2.70
N THR A 548 -22.31 8.66 1.95
CA THR A 548 -23.38 8.76 0.94
C THR A 548 -22.93 8.23 -0.42
N GLN A 549 -23.86 7.59 -1.12
CA GLN A 549 -23.74 7.07 -2.47
C GLN A 549 -24.56 7.86 -3.50
N ASN A 550 -25.16 8.99 -3.09
CA ASN A 550 -26.14 9.71 -3.89
C ASN A 550 -25.63 11.04 -4.49
N CYS A 551 -24.43 11.50 -4.10
CA CYS A 551 -23.86 12.75 -4.60
C CYS A 551 -22.75 12.50 -5.63
N THR A 552 -22.21 13.59 -6.18
CA THR A 552 -21.04 13.54 -7.06
C THR A 552 -19.80 14.11 -6.36
N ALA A 553 -18.62 13.74 -6.86
CA ALA A 553 -17.32 14.12 -6.30
C ALA A 553 -17.07 15.63 -6.14
N SER A 554 -17.88 16.50 -6.76
CA SER A 554 -17.75 17.96 -6.65
C SER A 554 -19.01 18.65 -6.12
N ASP A 555 -20.03 17.89 -5.73
CA ASP A 555 -21.32 18.45 -5.29
C ASP A 555 -21.36 18.59 -3.76
N GLU A 556 -20.76 19.67 -3.26
CA GLU A 556 -20.73 20.03 -1.85
C GLU A 556 -22.15 20.28 -1.30
N GLY A 557 -23.03 20.89 -2.11
CA GLY A 557 -24.41 21.16 -1.74
C GLY A 557 -25.19 19.88 -1.45
N CYS A 558 -25.11 18.90 -2.34
CA CYS A 558 -25.68 17.57 -2.13
C CYS A 558 -25.05 16.88 -0.91
N THR A 559 -23.71 16.89 -0.82
CA THR A 559 -22.97 16.20 0.24
C THR A 559 -23.37 16.73 1.62
N GLY A 560 -23.44 18.05 1.78
CA GLY A 560 -23.83 18.74 3.01
C GLY A 560 -25.32 18.61 3.36
N SER A 561 -26.19 18.48 2.37
CA SER A 561 -27.64 18.27 2.57
C SER A 561 -27.96 16.91 3.19
N TYR A 562 -29.20 16.76 3.69
CA TYR A 562 -29.72 15.50 4.23
C TYR A 562 -29.62 14.36 3.18
N GLN A 563 -29.04 13.22 3.56
CA GLN A 563 -28.95 12.05 2.68
C GLN A 563 -29.52 10.80 3.36
N GLN A 564 -30.63 10.28 2.84
CA GLN A 564 -31.33 9.14 3.46
C GLN A 564 -30.46 7.87 3.47
N ASP A 565 -29.71 7.62 2.40
CA ASP A 565 -28.84 6.45 2.28
C ASP A 565 -27.71 6.47 3.31
N ARG A 566 -27.14 7.66 3.58
CA ARG A 566 -26.15 7.87 4.64
C ARG A 566 -26.76 7.63 6.02
N VAL A 567 -27.96 8.16 6.26
CA VAL A 567 -28.70 7.91 7.52
C VAL A 567 -28.91 6.42 7.75
N ASP A 568 -29.39 5.70 6.73
CA ASP A 568 -29.72 4.28 6.83
C ASP A 568 -28.47 3.43 7.06
N VAL A 569 -27.37 3.70 6.33
CA VAL A 569 -26.15 2.90 6.47
C VAL A 569 -25.44 3.14 7.81
N LEU A 570 -25.45 4.37 8.33
CA LEU A 570 -24.86 4.67 9.63
C LEU A 570 -25.71 4.12 10.79
N LYS A 571 -27.04 4.04 10.64
CA LYS A 571 -27.91 3.28 11.57
C LYS A 571 -27.59 1.79 11.55
N LEU A 572 -27.37 1.21 10.36
CA LEU A 572 -26.96 -0.19 10.22
C LEU A 572 -25.61 -0.46 10.92
N TYR A 573 -24.61 0.41 10.73
CA TYR A 573 -23.31 0.25 11.39
C TYR A 573 -23.39 0.47 12.90
N SER A 574 -24.28 1.34 13.36
CA SER A 574 -24.59 1.47 14.79
C SER A 574 -25.15 0.18 15.38
N ASP A 575 -26.04 -0.49 14.64
CA ASP A 575 -26.60 -1.78 15.03
C ASP A 575 -25.56 -2.90 15.06
N TYR A 576 -24.63 -2.91 14.09
CA TYR A 576 -23.48 -3.81 14.13
C TYR A 576 -22.63 -3.60 15.38
N GLN A 577 -22.26 -2.36 15.66
CA GLN A 577 -21.48 -2.01 16.84
C GLN A 577 -22.16 -2.46 18.14
N TRP A 578 -23.46 -2.15 18.29
CA TRP A 578 -24.24 -2.55 19.46
C TRP A 578 -24.55 -4.04 19.56
N SER A 579 -24.44 -4.79 18.46
CA SER A 579 -24.55 -6.25 18.48
C SER A 579 -23.33 -6.92 19.12
N TYR A 580 -22.15 -6.30 19.05
CA TYR A 580 -20.94 -6.78 19.69
C TYR A 580 -20.78 -6.26 21.12
N ASP A 581 -21.13 -5.00 21.34
CA ASP A 581 -21.15 -4.39 22.67
C ASP A 581 -22.38 -3.48 22.82
N PRO A 582 -23.41 -3.93 23.57
CA PRO A 582 -24.63 -3.16 23.78
C PRO A 582 -24.42 -1.80 24.48
N THR A 583 -23.26 -1.54 25.04
CA THR A 583 -22.95 -0.28 25.74
C THR A 583 -21.97 0.60 24.98
N SER A 584 -21.59 0.20 23.76
CA SER A 584 -20.56 0.89 22.98
C SER A 584 -20.94 2.33 22.66
N TYR A 585 -19.98 3.25 22.79
CA TYR A 585 -20.15 4.65 22.40
C TYR A 585 -20.06 4.80 20.89
N ILE A 586 -21.00 5.56 20.33
CA ILE A 586 -20.98 5.92 18.91
C ILE A 586 -20.93 7.44 18.88
N ILE A 587 -19.89 7.99 18.28
CA ILE A 587 -19.72 9.41 18.03
C ILE A 587 -19.59 9.58 16.52
N PHE A 588 -20.39 10.44 15.91
CA PHE A 588 -20.25 10.79 14.50
C PHE A 588 -19.65 12.18 14.39
N GLU A 589 -18.52 12.31 13.68
CA GLU A 589 -18.16 13.62 13.14
C GLU A 589 -19.05 13.89 11.94
N HIS A 590 -19.94 14.85 12.14
CA HIS A 590 -20.99 15.17 11.18
C HIS A 590 -21.26 16.66 11.22
N LEU A 591 -20.45 17.45 10.52
CA LEU A 591 -20.66 18.88 10.36
C LEU A 591 -21.88 19.13 9.43
N GLY A 592 -23.07 18.98 10.01
CA GLY A 592 -24.34 18.91 9.29
C GLY A 592 -25.37 19.91 9.82
N GLY A 593 -26.63 19.65 9.48
CA GLY A 593 -27.76 20.40 10.01
C GLY A 593 -28.59 19.50 10.91
N ASP A 594 -29.23 20.12 11.91
CA ASP A 594 -30.07 19.49 12.93
C ASP A 594 -30.97 18.33 12.45
N GLN A 595 -31.51 18.43 11.23
CA GLN A 595 -32.46 17.44 10.72
C GLN A 595 -31.82 16.05 10.59
N GLU A 596 -30.59 15.99 10.09
CA GLU A 596 -29.90 14.71 9.85
C GLU A 596 -29.34 14.13 11.15
N GLU A 597 -28.70 14.97 11.98
CA GLU A 597 -28.17 14.55 13.29
C GLU A 597 -29.26 13.98 14.22
N LYS A 598 -30.48 14.56 14.17
CA LYS A 598 -31.64 14.07 14.93
C LYS A 598 -32.02 12.63 14.58
N GLU A 599 -31.75 12.16 13.36
CA GLU A 599 -32.04 10.77 12.97
C GLU A 599 -31.22 9.77 13.78
N TRP A 600 -29.96 10.10 14.11
CA TRP A 600 -29.05 9.23 14.85
C TRP A 600 -29.07 9.47 16.35
N ALA A 601 -29.16 10.73 16.78
CA ALA A 601 -29.27 11.08 18.20
C ALA A 601 -30.49 10.40 18.85
N ASN A 602 -31.62 10.34 18.12
CA ASN A 602 -32.85 9.70 18.60
C ASN A 602 -32.91 8.19 18.32
N TYR A 603 -32.00 7.64 17.52
CA TYR A 603 -32.05 6.24 17.12
C TYR A 603 -31.89 5.31 18.32
N LYS A 604 -32.94 4.52 18.60
CA LYS A 604 -33.03 3.60 19.75
C LYS A 604 -32.75 4.25 21.12
N VAL A 605 -32.94 5.56 21.26
CA VAL A 605 -32.66 6.29 22.52
C VAL A 605 -33.46 5.74 23.71
N ALA A 606 -34.68 5.25 23.48
CA ALA A 606 -35.52 4.61 24.49
C ALA A 606 -34.93 3.30 25.05
N GLU A 607 -34.01 2.66 24.32
CA GLU A 607 -33.25 1.48 24.76
C GLU A 607 -31.95 1.87 25.49
N GLY A 608 -31.76 3.15 25.83
CA GLY A 608 -30.50 3.69 26.37
C GLY A 608 -29.40 3.87 25.32
N LYS A 609 -29.77 3.77 24.02
CA LYS A 609 -28.86 3.97 22.88
C LYS A 609 -28.80 5.46 22.51
N GLY A 610 -28.73 5.77 21.21
CA GLY A 610 -28.47 7.11 20.70
C GLY A 610 -27.00 7.35 20.40
N VAL A 611 -26.76 8.08 19.32
CA VAL A 611 -25.43 8.46 18.83
C VAL A 611 -25.09 9.87 19.30
N MET A 612 -23.85 10.10 19.70
CA MET A 612 -23.32 11.42 20.06
C MET A 612 -22.76 12.11 18.81
N MET A 613 -22.82 13.43 18.76
CA MET A 613 -22.26 14.21 17.65
C MET A 613 -20.96 14.87 18.08
N TRP A 614 -20.01 14.92 17.14
CA TRP A 614 -18.80 15.73 17.21
C TRP A 614 -19.02 16.89 16.23
N ASP A 615 -19.23 18.07 16.79
CA ASP A 615 -19.58 19.32 16.08
C ASP A 615 -18.53 20.41 16.28
#